data_AF-A0AAT9HXM2-F1
#
_entry.id   AF-A0AAT9HXM2-F1
#
_cell.length_a   1.000
_cell.length_b   1.000
_cell.length_c   1.000
_cell.angle_alpha   90.00
_cell.angle_beta   90.00
_cell.angle_gamma   90.00
#
_symmetry.space_group_name_H-M   'P 1'
#
loop_
_entity.id
_entity.type
_entity.pdbx_description
1 polymer ?
#
loop_
_entity_poly.entity_id
_entity_poly.type
_entity_poly.pdbx_seq_one_letter_code
_entity_poly.pdbx_strand_id
1 'polypeptide(L)'
;MVAVDLPGHGKRSAEPWSLSSATEVIASAVDSLGRGPALVVGHSLGGYAALEFARCRPERLRGLVLAGASASTRGLRAVPYRWVAGLVPVYRRIG
;
A
#
# COMPACT_ATOMS: atom_id res chain seq x y z
N MET A 1 8.27 -12.04 -11.45
CA MET A 1 7.20 -11.30 -10.75
C MET A 1 6.95 -12.00 -9.44
N VAL A 2 6.84 -11.26 -8.34
CA VAL A 2 6.47 -11.80 -7.02
C VAL A 2 5.15 -11.15 -6.64
N ALA A 3 4.17 -11.96 -6.25
CA ALA A 3 2.93 -11.50 -5.65
C ALA A 3 3.04 -11.69 -4.13
N VAL A 4 2.68 -10.66 -3.37
CA VAL A 4 2.71 -10.69 -1.91
C VAL A 4 1.31 -10.65 -1.36
N ASP A 5 1.08 -11.42 -0.32
CA ASP A 5 -0.02 -11.17 0.59
C ASP A 5 0.41 -10.03 1.52
N LEU A 6 -0.40 -8.97 1.59
CA LEU A 6 -0.21 -7.89 2.56
C LEU A 6 -0.83 -8.28 3.91
N PRO A 7 -0.44 -7.63 5.03
CA PRO A 7 -1.04 -7.88 6.34
C PRO A 7 -2.58 -7.86 6.27
N GLY A 8 -3.26 -8.74 7.00
CA GLY A 8 -4.72 -8.86 6.96
C GLY A 8 -5.29 -9.52 5.70
N HIS A 9 -4.45 -10.02 4.78
CA HIS A 9 -4.88 -10.66 3.53
C HIS A 9 -4.14 -11.99 3.30
N GLY A 10 -4.78 -12.92 2.57
CA GLY A 10 -4.18 -14.16 2.12
C GLY A 10 -3.49 -14.94 3.25
N LYS A 11 -2.23 -15.33 3.04
CA LYS A 11 -1.40 -16.03 4.05
C LYS A 11 -1.04 -15.19 5.27
N ARG A 12 -1.20 -13.86 5.20
CA ARG A 12 -0.97 -12.91 6.30
C ARG A 12 -2.27 -12.42 6.93
N SER A 13 -3.38 -13.14 6.77
CA SER A 13 -4.71 -12.71 7.26
C SER A 13 -4.77 -12.46 8.77
N ALA A 14 -3.95 -13.16 9.55
CA ALA A 14 -3.87 -12.97 11.00
C ALA A 14 -3.03 -11.75 11.43
N GLU A 15 -2.25 -11.14 10.52
CA GLU A 15 -1.44 -9.97 10.82
C GLU A 15 -2.30 -8.69 10.79
N PRO A 16 -2.24 -7.83 11.82
CA PRO A 16 -2.96 -6.56 11.79
C PRO A 16 -2.51 -5.66 10.63
N TRP A 17 -3.47 -5.03 9.94
CA TRP A 17 -3.16 -4.06 8.90
C TRP A 17 -2.60 -2.76 9.49
N SER A 18 -1.46 -2.32 8.96
CA SER A 18 -1.02 -0.92 9.01
C SER A 18 -0.33 -0.56 7.69
N LEU A 19 -0.33 0.73 7.34
CA LEU A 19 0.34 1.18 6.12
C LEU A 19 1.86 0.93 6.20
N SER A 20 2.46 1.06 7.39
CA SER A 20 3.87 0.77 7.61
C SER A 20 4.19 -0.72 7.46
N SER A 21 3.38 -1.62 8.02
CA SER A 21 3.62 -3.07 7.88
C SER A 21 3.44 -3.53 6.44
N ALA A 22 2.42 -3.02 5.73
CA ALA A 22 2.25 -3.28 4.30
C ALA A 22 3.44 -2.78 3.47
N THR A 23 3.99 -1.60 3.80
CA THR A 23 5.16 -1.03 3.13
C THR A 23 6.41 -1.90 3.32
N GLU A 24 6.65 -2.42 4.52
CA GLU A 24 7.79 -3.31 4.78
C GLU A 24 7.65 -4.66 4.08
N VAL A 25 6.43 -5.20 3.94
CA VAL A 25 6.20 -6.41 3.13
C VAL A 25 6.58 -6.17 1.66
N ILE A 26 6.22 -5.01 1.10
CA ILE A 26 6.62 -4.65 -0.27
C ILE A 26 8.14 -4.54 -0.38
N ALA A 27 8.79 -3.87 0.58
CA ALA A 27 10.23 -3.72 0.56
C ALA A 27 10.98 -5.06 0.66
N SER A 28 10.56 -5.93 1.59
CA SER A 28 11.13 -7.27 1.72
C SER A 28 10.98 -8.08 0.44
N ALA A 29 9.84 -7.95 -0.25
CA ALA A 29 9.63 -8.60 -1.53
C ALA A 29 10.53 -8.05 -2.63
N VAL A 30 10.73 -6.74 -2.71
CA VAL A 30 11.68 -6.12 -3.64
C VAL A 30 13.10 -6.61 -3.38
N ASP A 31 13.54 -6.62 -2.12
CA ASP A 31 14.88 -7.09 -1.74
C ASP A 31 15.07 -8.59 -2.05
N SER A 32 14.02 -9.40 -1.88
CA SER A 32 14.05 -10.84 -2.18
C SER A 32 14.28 -11.18 -3.66
N LEU A 33 14.04 -10.22 -4.57
CA LEU A 33 14.30 -10.43 -6.00
C LEU A 33 15.79 -10.54 -6.32
N GLY A 34 16.68 -10.08 -5.40
CA GLY A 34 18.14 -10.13 -5.57
C GLY A 34 18.64 -9.37 -6.80
N ARG A 35 17.80 -8.51 -7.37
CA ARG A 35 18.02 -7.73 -8.57
C ARG A 35 17.79 -6.28 -8.16
N GLY A 36 18.46 -5.33 -8.83
CA GLY A 36 18.33 -3.90 -8.52
C GLY A 36 16.88 -3.39 -8.58
N PRO A 37 16.64 -2.07 -8.52
CA PRO A 37 15.32 -1.48 -8.27
C PRO A 37 14.16 -2.14 -9.04
N ALA A 38 13.03 -2.39 -8.38
CA ALA A 38 11.92 -3.16 -8.95
C ALA A 38 10.79 -2.27 -9.49
N LEU A 39 10.05 -2.78 -10.47
CA LEU A 39 8.76 -2.20 -10.84
C LEU A 39 7.71 -2.71 -9.86
N VAL A 40 7.01 -1.79 -9.19
CA VAL A 40 5.99 -2.09 -8.18
C VAL A 40 4.61 -1.77 -8.76
N VAL A 41 3.69 -2.74 -8.66
CA VAL A 41 2.31 -2.60 -9.11
C VAL A 41 1.40 -2.68 -7.90
N GLY A 42 0.60 -1.64 -7.66
CA GLY A 42 -0.39 -1.59 -6.59
C GLY A 42 -1.80 -1.47 -7.14
N HIS A 43 -2.70 -2.36 -6.70
CA HIS A 43 -4.12 -2.31 -7.04
C HIS A 43 -4.97 -1.88 -5.85
N SER A 44 -5.90 -0.95 -6.04
CA SER A 44 -6.83 -0.48 -5.01
C SER A 44 -6.08 -0.08 -3.71
N LEU A 45 -6.36 -0.72 -2.57
CA LEU A 45 -5.66 -0.51 -1.30
C LEU A 45 -4.12 -0.71 -1.44
N GLY A 46 -3.71 -1.70 -2.23
CA GLY A 46 -2.30 -1.96 -2.52
C GLY A 46 -1.62 -0.82 -3.28
N GLY A 47 -2.37 0.02 -3.98
CA GLY A 47 -1.86 1.25 -4.59
C GLY A 47 -1.36 2.27 -3.57
N TYR A 48 -2.05 2.41 -2.43
CA TYR A 48 -1.63 3.29 -1.34
C TYR A 48 -0.39 2.77 -0.62
N ALA A 49 -0.30 1.45 -0.40
CA ALA A 49 0.92 0.83 0.13
C ALA A 49 2.11 0.98 -0.85
N ALA A 50 1.87 0.84 -2.15
CA ALA A 50 2.90 1.02 -3.17
C ALA A 50 3.37 2.48 -3.29
N LEU A 51 2.47 3.46 -3.11
CA LEU A 51 2.82 4.88 -3.02
C LEU A 51 3.68 5.17 -1.79
N GLU A 52 3.32 4.62 -0.64
CA GLU A 52 4.11 4.81 0.58
C GLU A 52 5.49 4.16 0.46
N PHE A 53 5.58 2.96 -0.14
CA PHE A 53 6.86 2.35 -0.49
C PHE A 53 7.70 3.25 -1.41
N ALA A 54 7.10 3.79 -2.48
CA ALA A 54 7.78 4.70 -3.40
C ALA A 54 8.29 5.97 -2.70
N ARG A 55 7.56 6.47 -1.71
CA ARG A 55 7.94 7.63 -0.90
C ARG A 55 9.10 7.31 0.06
N CYS A 56 9.08 6.14 0.68
CA CYS A 56 10.04 5.73 1.71
C CYS A 56 11.34 5.12 1.16
N ARG A 57 11.29 4.46 0.00
CA ARG A 57 12.41 3.71 -0.60
C ARG A 57 12.56 4.02 -2.10
N PRO A 58 12.64 5.31 -2.53
CA PRO A 58 12.69 5.67 -3.95
C PRO A 58 13.90 5.05 -4.68
N GLU A 59 15.01 4.83 -4.00
CA GLU A 59 16.22 4.18 -4.51
C GLU A 59 16.05 2.70 -4.84
N ARG A 60 14.96 2.07 -4.37
CA ARG A 60 14.59 0.67 -4.65
C ARG A 60 13.50 0.55 -5.71
N LEU A 61 13.02 1.67 -6.25
CA LEU A 61 11.93 1.73 -7.21
C LEU A 61 12.44 2.01 -8.62
N ARG A 62 12.19 1.10 -9.56
CA ARG A 62 12.41 1.34 -11.01
C ARG A 62 11.20 1.96 -11.69
N GLY A 63 10.01 1.74 -11.15
CA GLY A 63 8.75 2.33 -11.63
C GLY A 63 7.57 1.92 -10.77
N LEU A 64 6.51 2.71 -10.81
CA LEU A 64 5.27 2.49 -10.06
C LEU A 64 4.07 2.45 -11.00
N VAL A 65 3.23 1.44 -10.84
CA VAL A 65 1.94 1.32 -11.55
C VAL A 65 0.82 1.32 -10.52
N LEU A 66 -0.14 2.24 -10.69
CA LEU A 66 -1.36 2.30 -9.88
C LEU A 66 -2.54 1.84 -10.73
N ALA A 67 -3.13 0.71 -10.36
CA ALA A 67 -4.29 0.14 -11.04
C ALA A 67 -5.53 0.29 -10.16
N GLY A 68 -6.57 1.00 -10.61
CA GLY A 68 -7.80 1.17 -9.82
C GLY A 68 -7.54 1.81 -8.44
N ALA A 69 -6.49 2.62 -8.32
CA ALA A 69 -6.08 3.33 -7.12
C ALA A 69 -5.82 4.80 -7.48
N SER A 70 -6.01 5.71 -6.52
CA SER A 70 -5.72 7.13 -6.71
C SER A 70 -4.35 7.50 -6.15
N ALA A 71 -3.57 8.31 -6.88
CA ALA A 71 -2.34 8.92 -6.38
C ALA A 71 -2.57 9.99 -5.30
N SER A 72 -3.84 10.41 -5.11
CA SER A 72 -4.24 11.41 -4.13
C SER A 72 -5.48 10.95 -3.37
N THR A 73 -5.44 11.08 -2.04
CA THR A 73 -6.60 10.93 -1.15
C THR A 73 -7.28 12.29 -0.88
N ARG A 74 -6.87 13.35 -1.58
CA ARG A 74 -7.38 14.73 -1.42
C ARG A 74 -8.25 15.14 -2.61
N GLY A 75 -9.16 16.08 -2.36
CA GLY A 75 -10.05 16.67 -3.37
C GLY A 75 -11.46 16.06 -3.42
N LEU A 76 -12.33 16.65 -4.23
CA LEU A 76 -13.76 16.31 -4.34
C LEU A 76 -14.00 14.82 -4.65
N ARG A 77 -13.12 14.20 -5.45
CA ARG A 77 -13.23 12.78 -5.83
C ARG A 77 -12.91 11.81 -4.68
N ALA A 78 -12.29 12.27 -3.60
CA ALA A 78 -11.99 11.45 -2.42
C ALA A 78 -13.12 11.48 -1.38
N VAL A 79 -14.12 12.36 -1.53
CA VAL A 79 -15.25 12.51 -0.59
C VAL A 79 -16.02 11.19 -0.37
N PRO A 80 -16.36 10.41 -1.42
CA PRO A 80 -17.07 9.14 -1.23
C PRO A 80 -16.25 8.13 -0.42
N TYR A 81 -14.95 8.03 -0.70
CA TYR A 81 -14.04 7.12 0.01
C TYR A 81 -13.86 7.51 1.48
N ARG A 82 -13.78 8.82 1.78
CA ARG A 82 -13.70 9.32 3.17
C ARG A 82 -14.97 9.05 3.96
N TRP A 83 -16.13 9.16 3.32
CA TRP A 83 -17.42 8.79 3.92
C TRP A 83 -17.45 7.31 4.31
N VAL A 84 -17.08 6.42 3.39
CA VAL A 84 -17.00 4.97 3.67
C VAL A 84 -15.99 4.67 4.78
N ALA A 85 -14.81 5.28 4.74
CA ALA A 85 -13.80 5.10 5.79
C ALA A 85 -14.29 5.57 7.18
N GLY A 86 -15.11 6.63 7.24
CA GLY A 86 -15.71 7.13 8.48
C GLY A 86 -16.78 6.21 9.08
N LEU A 87 -17.34 5.28 8.29
CA LEU A 87 -18.29 4.26 8.77
C LEU A 87 -17.58 3.04 9.37
N VAL A 88 -16.27 2.89 9.14
CA VAL A 88 -15.46 1.83 9.75
C VAL A 88 -15.02 2.29 11.16
N PRO A 89 -15.25 1.51 12.22
CA PRO A 89 -15.01 1.93 13.62
C PRO A 89 -13.58 2.31 14.02
N VAL A 90 -12.63 2.32 13.08
CA VAL A 90 -11.18 2.45 13.34
C VAL A 90 -10.71 3.92 13.49
N TYR A 91 -11.52 4.93 13.18
CA TYR A 91 -11.05 6.34 13.17
C TYR A 91 -11.28 7.15 14.46
N ARG A 92 -11.58 6.53 15.61
CA ARG A 92 -11.84 7.24 16.88
C ARG A 92 -10.67 7.31 17.87
N ARG A 93 -9.41 7.21 17.40
CA ARG A 93 -8.26 7.37 18.29
C ARG A 93 -7.03 7.98 17.60
N ILE A 94 -7.08 9.29 17.39
CA ILE A 94 -5.89 10.16 17.37
C ILE A 94 -6.38 11.58 17.69
N GLY A 95 -6.47 11.85 18.99
CA GLY A 95 -6.31 13.17 19.59
C GLY A 95 -4.96 13.20 20.28
#